data_AF-A0A8T4VCN1-F1
#
_entry.id   AF-A0A8T4VCN1-F1
#
_cell.length_a   1.000
_cell.length_b   1.000
_cell.length_c   1.000
_cell.angle_alpha   90.00
_cell.angle_beta   90.00
_cell.angle_gamma   90.00
#
_symmetry.space_group_name_H-M   'P 1'
#
loop_
_entity.id
_entity.type
_entity.pdbx_description
1 polymer ?
#
loop_
_entity_poly.entity_id
_entity_poly.type
_entity_poly.pdbx_seq_one_letter_code
_entity_poly.pdbx_strand_id
1 'polypeptide(L)'
;MNDKIKKNLFDLDYNKYLQYFNTCIIIIFIYIIGLLVAIFIKQIDISKTNELLFLTFISLIFFLVILSVLLKLKYNLKNITEEIKKLNL
;
A
#
# COMPACT_ATOMS: atom_id res chain seq x y z
N MET A 1 33.70 2.51 -4.45
CA MET A 1 32.54 2.28 -5.33
C MET A 1 32.20 3.61 -5.98
N ASN A 2 32.07 3.67 -7.30
CA ASN A 2 31.84 4.94 -8.02
C ASN A 2 30.49 5.54 -7.60
N ASP A 3 30.44 6.82 -7.22
CA ASP A 3 29.23 7.51 -6.73
C ASP A 3 28.07 7.41 -7.73
N LYS A 4 28.38 7.37 -9.03
CA LYS A 4 27.40 7.12 -10.10
C LYS A 4 26.71 5.75 -9.98
N ILE A 5 27.45 4.70 -9.62
CA ILE A 5 26.89 3.35 -9.43
C ILE A 5 25.99 3.35 -8.19
N LYS A 6 26.45 4.00 -7.11
CA LYS A 6 25.69 4.10 -5.87
C LYS A 6 24.37 4.85 -6.07
N LYS A 7 24.38 5.99 -6.76
CA LYS A 7 23.17 6.72 -7.13
C LYS A 7 22.20 5.88 -7.97
N ASN A 8 22.69 5.20 -9.00
CA ASN A 8 21.84 4.36 -9.86
C ASN A 8 21.14 3.25 -9.07
N LEU A 9 21.78 2.68 -8.05
CA LEU A 9 21.15 1.69 -7.18
C LEU A 9 20.03 2.31 -6.34
N PHE A 10 20.23 3.51 -5.80
CA PHE A 10 19.18 4.22 -5.07
C PHE A 10 18.01 4.63 -5.96
N ASP A 11 18.26 5.07 -7.19
CA ASP A 11 17.19 5.38 -8.16
C ASP A 11 16.36 4.12 -8.48
N LEU A 12 17.02 2.96 -8.58
CA LEU A 12 16.35 1.67 -8.80
C LEU A 12 15.51 1.25 -7.59
N ASP A 13 16.05 1.37 -6.38
CA ASP A 13 15.31 1.08 -5.15
C ASP A 13 14.15 2.05 -4.94
N TYR A 14 14.33 3.34 -5.23
CA TYR A 14 13.26 4.33 -5.18
C TYR A 14 12.09 3.93 -6.07
N ASN A 15 12.37 3.61 -7.34
CA ASN A 15 11.35 3.19 -8.29
C ASN A 15 10.62 1.92 -7.84
N LYS A 16 11.37 0.95 -7.28
CA LYS A 16 10.79 -0.28 -6.72
C LYS A 16 9.82 0.02 -5.57
N TYR A 17 10.21 0.82 -4.59
CA TYR A 17 9.33 1.17 -3.47
C TYR A 17 8.15 2.04 -3.91
N LEU A 18 8.33 2.90 -4.91
CA LEU A 18 7.26 3.73 -5.47
C LEU A 18 6.22 2.86 -6.17
N GLN A 19 6.68 1.87 -6.94
CA GLN A 19 5.80 0.89 -7.56
C GLN A 19 5.01 0.11 -6.52
N TYR A 20 5.66 -0.40 -5.46
CA TYR A 20 4.96 -1.10 -4.38
C TYR A 20 3.96 -0.22 -3.65
N PHE A 21 4.28 1.06 -3.43
CA PHE A 21 3.37 2.02 -2.81
C PHE A 21 2.12 2.22 -3.67
N ASN A 22 2.29 2.44 -4.98
CA ASN A 22 1.19 2.59 -5.92
C ASN A 22 0.35 1.31 -6.03
N THR A 23 0.98 0.13 -6.06
CA THR A 23 0.25 -1.15 -6.06
C THR A 23 -0.60 -1.33 -4.81
N CYS A 24 -0.09 -0.96 -3.63
CA CYS A 24 -0.89 -1.01 -2.40
C CYS A 24 -2.13 -0.11 -2.47
N ILE A 25 -1.99 1.10 -3.02
CA ILE A 25 -3.12 2.02 -3.24
C ILE A 25 -4.15 1.39 -4.19
N ILE A 26 -3.71 0.80 -5.29
CA ILE A 26 -4.61 0.13 -6.26
C ILE A 26 -5.36 -1.03 -5.58
N ILE A 27 -4.67 -1.84 -4.77
CA ILE A 27 -5.30 -2.95 -4.04
C ILE A 27 -6.39 -2.44 -3.09
N ILE A 28 -6.18 -1.33 -2.39
CA ILE A 28 -7.21 -0.71 -1.54
C ILE A 28 -8.44 -0.34 -2.37
N PHE A 29 -8.25 0.31 -3.51
CA PHE A 29 -9.37 0.71 -4.37
C PHE A 29 -10.14 -0.51 -4.90
N ILE A 30 -9.43 -1.54 -5.38
CA ILE A 30 -10.05 -2.78 -5.87
C ILE A 30 -10.85 -3.45 -4.75
N TYR A 31 -10.31 -3.49 -3.53
CA TYR A 31 -11.00 -4.06 -2.38
C TYR A 31 -12.29 -3.31 -2.05
N ILE A 32 -12.24 -1.97 -1.99
CA ILE A 32 -13.42 -1.13 -1.73
C ILE A 32 -14.49 -1.33 -2.82
N ILE A 33 -14.08 -1.30 -4.10
CA ILE A 33 -15.01 -1.52 -5.22
C ILE A 33 -15.64 -2.92 -5.14
N GLY A 34 -14.84 -3.95 -4.85
CA GLY A 34 -15.32 -5.32 -4.67
C GLY A 34 -16.36 -5.44 -3.56
N LEU A 35 -16.13 -4.79 -2.42
CA LEU A 35 -17.10 -4.73 -1.32
C LEU A 35 -18.41 -4.04 -1.75
N LEU A 36 -18.32 -2.89 -2.42
CA LEU A 36 -19.50 -2.18 -2.90
C LEU A 36 -20.32 -3.06 -3.85
N VAL A 37 -19.66 -3.70 -4.82
CA VAL A 37 -20.31 -4.62 -5.77
C VAL A 37 -20.98 -5.79 -5.05
N ALA A 38 -20.31 -6.41 -4.07
CA ALA A 38 -20.88 -7.52 -3.31
C ALA A 38 -22.14 -7.11 -2.51
N ILE A 39 -22.16 -5.88 -1.98
CA ILE A 39 -23.33 -5.30 -1.31
C ILE A 39 -24.46 -5.05 -2.32
N PHE A 40 -24.17 -4.44 -3.48
CA PHE A 40 -25.18 -4.13 -4.50
C PHE A 40 -25.85 -5.37 -5.10
N ILE A 41 -25.08 -6.45 -5.30
CA ILE A 41 -25.62 -7.73 -5.81
C ILE A 41 -26.36 -8.49 -4.70
N LYS A 42 -26.42 -7.96 -3.47
CA LYS A 42 -26.97 -8.62 -2.28
C LYS A 42 -26.32 -9.99 -2.00
N GLN A 43 -25.06 -10.16 -2.39
CA GLN A 43 -24.27 -11.32 -1.96
C GLN A 43 -23.97 -11.26 -0.47
N ILE A 44 -23.89 -10.04 0.08
CA ILE A 44 -23.74 -9.78 1.50
C ILE A 44 -25.09 -9.25 2.00
N ASP A 45 -25.75 -10.02 2.87
CA ASP A 45 -27.00 -9.59 3.48
C ASP A 45 -26.70 -8.66 4.67
N ILE A 46 -26.75 -7.35 4.41
CA ILE A 46 -26.57 -6.30 5.41
C ILE A 46 -27.59 -6.35 6.56
N SER A 47 -28.67 -7.11 6.43
CA SER A 47 -29.67 -7.30 7.50
C SER A 47 -29.17 -8.25 8.58
N LYS A 48 -28.21 -9.13 8.25
CA LYS A 48 -27.64 -10.10 9.18
C LYS A 48 -26.43 -9.51 9.88
N THR A 49 -26.63 -9.13 11.14
CA THR A 49 -25.60 -8.52 11.99
C THR A 49 -24.32 -9.36 12.09
N ASN A 50 -24.44 -10.70 12.09
CA ASN A 50 -23.28 -11.60 12.19
C ASN A 50 -22.36 -11.55 10.96
N GLU A 51 -22.95 -11.56 9.75
CA GLU A 51 -22.18 -11.49 8.50
C GLU A 51 -21.49 -10.12 8.37
N LEU A 52 -22.20 -9.05 8.75
CA LEU A 52 -21.67 -7.69 8.76
C LEU A 52 -20.52 -7.53 9.77
N LEU A 53 -20.66 -8.04 11.00
CA LEU A 53 -19.61 -7.99 12.01
C LEU A 53 -18.34 -8.71 11.55
N PHE A 54 -18.48 -9.90 10.96
CA PHE A 54 -17.35 -10.65 10.43
C PHE A 54 -16.66 -9.91 9.30
N LEU A 55 -17.42 -9.34 8.37
CA LEU A 55 -16.90 -8.52 7.28
C LEU A 55 -16.15 -7.30 7.80
N THR A 56 -16.72 -6.57 8.76
CA THR A 56 -16.10 -5.39 9.37
C THR A 56 -14.79 -5.77 10.04
N PHE A 57 -14.76 -6.89 10.78
CA PHE A 57 -13.55 -7.34 11.47
C PHE A 57 -12.42 -7.70 10.49
N ILE A 58 -12.72 -8.47 9.44
CA ILE A 58 -11.75 -8.79 8.40
C ILE A 58 -11.26 -7.54 7.67
N SER A 59 -12.20 -6.65 7.30
CA SER A 59 -11.86 -5.38 6.63
C SER A 59 -10.92 -4.56 7.49
N LEU A 60 -11.18 -4.47 8.79
CA LEU A 60 -10.35 -3.72 9.73
C LEU A 60 -8.93 -4.27 9.81
N ILE A 61 -8.77 -5.60 9.91
CA ILE A 61 -7.45 -6.25 9.89
C ILE A 61 -6.73 -5.97 8.56
N PHE A 62 -7.42 -6.14 7.45
CA PHE A 62 -6.87 -5.88 6.11
C PHE A 62 -6.36 -4.44 5.98
N PHE A 63 -7.16 -3.46 6.39
CA PHE A 63 -6.78 -2.06 6.37
C PHE A 63 -5.60 -1.76 7.30
N LEU A 64 -5.56 -2.35 8.51
CA LEU A 64 -4.44 -2.18 9.44
C LEU A 64 -3.12 -2.70 8.85
N VAL A 65 -3.15 -3.89 8.23
CA VAL A 65 -1.97 -4.49 7.58
C VAL A 65 -1.50 -3.61 6.43
N ILE A 66 -2.41 -3.20 5.54
CA ILE A 66 -2.04 -2.36 4.39
C ILE A 66 -1.53 -1.00 4.85
N LEU A 67 -2.15 -0.38 5.83
CA LEU A 67 -1.69 0.91 6.36
C LEU A 67 -0.27 0.79 6.92
N SER A 68 0.02 -0.28 7.67
CA SER A 68 1.36 -0.55 8.20
C SER A 68 2.39 -0.71 7.08
N VAL A 69 2.04 -1.43 6.02
CA VAL A 69 2.89 -1.59 4.83
C VAL A 69 3.09 -0.24 4.11
N LEU A 70 2.04 0.53 3.88
CA LEU A 70 2.11 1.84 3.23
C LEU A 70 3.00 2.82 4.00
N LEU A 71 2.90 2.85 5.33
CA LEU A 71 3.74 3.70 6.18
C LEU A 71 5.22 3.29 6.06
N LYS A 72 5.51 1.99 6.07
CA LYS A 72 6.87 1.47 5.89
C LYS A 72 7.43 1.82 4.52
N LEU A 73 6.65 1.68 3.46
CA LEU A 73 7.04 2.04 2.10
C LEU A 73 7.29 3.55 1.97
N LYS A 74 6.41 4.39 2.54
CA LYS A 74 6.56 5.84 2.57
C LYS A 74 7.84 6.26 3.30
N TYR A 75 8.14 5.62 4.42
CA TYR A 75 9.38 5.85 5.17
C TYR A 75 10.61 5.50 4.33
N ASN A 76 10.64 4.33 3.68
CA ASN A 76 11.74 3.92 2.82
C ASN A 76 11.95 4.86 1.64
N LEU A 77 10.87 5.30 0.98
CA LEU A 77 10.94 6.29 -0.10
C LEU A 77 11.57 7.61 0.36
N LYS A 78 11.17 8.09 1.55
CA LYS A 78 11.74 9.31 2.13
C LYS A 78 13.24 9.14 2.43
N ASN A 79 13.63 8.02 3.06
CA ASN A 79 15.03 7.75 3.37
C ASN A 79 15.90 7.67 2.11
N ILE A 80 15.45 6.96 1.08
CA ILE A 80 16.18 6.86 -0.19
C ILE A 80 16.32 8.24 -0.83
N THR A 81 15.27 9.05 -0.80
CA THR A 81 15.31 10.43 -1.30
C THR A 81 16.35 11.27 -0.53
N GLU A 82 16.41 11.12 0.79
CA GLU A 82 17.42 11.79 1.62
C GLU A 82 18.84 11.29 1.36
N GLU A 83 19.03 9.99 1.09
CA GLU A 83 20.33 9.43 0.72
C GLU A 83 20.80 9.88 -0.66
N ILE A 84 19.91 9.92 -1.66
CA ILE A 84 20.21 10.48 -2.98
C ILE A 84 20.64 11.95 -2.87
N LYS A 85 19.94 12.74 -2.04
CA LYS A 85 20.32 14.15 -1.75
C LYS A 85 21.70 14.28 -1.08
N LYS A 86 22.13 13.28 -0.30
CA LYS A 86 23.46 13.26 0.33
C LYS A 86 24.58 12.81 -0.62
N LEU A 87 24.23 12.04 -1.66
CA LEU A 87 25.19 11.39 -2.57
C LEU A 87 25.60 12.21 -3.78
N ASN A 88 24.85 13.25 -4.09
CA ASN A 88 25.14 14.15 -5.19
C ASN A 88 25.06 15.59 -4.66
N LEU A 89 26.16 16.32 -4.85
CA LEU A 89 26.18 17.66 -5.50
C LEU A 89 25.09 18.66 -5.09
#